data_AF-A0A1F5T0C6-F1
#
_entry.id   AF-A0A1F5T0C6-F1
#
_cell.length_a   1.000
_cell.length_b   1.000
_cell.length_c   1.000
_cell.angle_alpha   90.00
_cell.angle_beta   90.00
_cell.angle_gamma   90.00
#
_symmetry.space_group_name_H-M   'P 1'
#
loop_
_entity.id
_entity.type
_entity.pdbx_description
1 polymer ?
#
loop_
_entity_poly.entity_id
_entity_poly.type
_entity_poly.pdbx_seq_one_letter_code
_entity_poly.pdbx_strand_id
1 'polypeptide(L)'
;MLLASHWKILEILFEEAGWMSGLEIVRSSVGQIKHGSVYVRLSELGDLGYIESRRETAEEWKSRNTQNEFLLLKFKITDQGISEWNLRNFSQLTLVPIPLSISVR
;
A
#
# COMPACT_ATOMS: atom_id res chain seq x y z
N MET A 1 8.01 -12.99 4.52
CA MET A 1 9.01 -12.05 3.96
C MET A 1 8.34 -11.26 2.83
N LEU A 2 8.28 -9.93 2.91
CA LEU A 2 7.62 -9.10 1.90
C LEU A 2 8.52 -8.86 0.68
N LEU A 3 8.03 -9.22 -0.51
CA LEU A 3 8.64 -8.86 -1.80
C LEU A 3 8.52 -7.35 -2.09
N ALA A 4 9.35 -6.84 -3.00
CA ALA A 4 9.34 -5.45 -3.44
C ALA A 4 7.96 -4.96 -3.92
N SER A 5 7.17 -5.82 -4.56
CA SER A 5 5.81 -5.49 -5.00
C SER A 5 4.84 -5.23 -3.84
N HIS A 6 5.00 -5.88 -2.69
CA HIS A 6 4.18 -5.61 -1.50
C HIS A 6 4.46 -4.21 -0.96
N TRP A 7 5.75 -3.86 -0.87
CA TRP A 7 6.17 -2.55 -0.43
C TRP A 7 5.65 -1.46 -1.37
N LYS A 8 5.67 -1.70 -2.68
CA LYS A 8 5.09 -0.76 -3.65
C LYS A 8 3.57 -0.59 -3.48
N ILE A 9 2.85 -1.65 -3.14
CA ILE A 9 1.41 -1.54 -2.84
C ILE A 9 1.17 -0.69 -1.60
N LEU A 10 1.94 -0.92 -0.53
CA LEU A 10 1.82 -0.13 0.71
C LEU A 10 2.15 1.35 0.49
N GLU A 11 3.18 1.64 -0.32
CA GLU A 11 3.51 3.02 -0.74
C GLU A 11 2.32 3.71 -1.42
N ILE A 12 1.73 3.07 -2.44
CA ILE A 12 0.60 3.62 -3.20
C ILE A 12 -0.60 3.87 -2.29
N LEU A 13 -0.93 2.89 -1.42
CA LEU A 13 -2.06 3.01 -0.49
C LEU A 13 -1.82 4.05 0.60
N PHE A 14 -0.56 4.28 0.97
CA PHE A 14 -0.18 5.33 1.91
C PHE A 14 -0.30 6.72 1.29
N GLU A 15 0.17 6.91 0.05
CA GLU A 15 0.17 8.20 -0.65
C GLU A 15 -1.23 8.71 -1.01
N GLU A 16 -2.11 7.83 -1.50
CA GLU A 16 -3.47 8.20 -1.95
C GLU A 16 -4.47 8.35 -0.79
N ALA A 17 -4.11 7.89 0.42
CA ALA A 17 -4.89 7.99 1.67
C ALA A 17 -6.38 7.55 1.57
N GLY A 18 -6.70 6.65 0.63
CA GLY A 18 -8.09 6.30 0.29
C GLY A 18 -8.30 4.83 -0.10
N TRP A 19 -9.56 4.49 -0.36
CA TRP A 19 -9.97 3.14 -0.79
C TRP A 19 -9.72 2.96 -2.29
N MET A 20 -8.79 2.05 -2.64
CA MET A 20 -8.39 1.80 -4.01
C MET A 20 -8.71 0.39 -4.47
N SER A 21 -9.14 0.23 -5.72
CA SER A 21 -9.31 -1.08 -6.35
C SER A 21 -7.95 -1.63 -6.78
N GLY A 22 -7.87 -2.95 -6.96
CA GLY A 22 -6.65 -3.58 -7.50
C GLY A 22 -6.22 -2.99 -8.86
N LEU A 23 -7.17 -2.57 -9.70
CA LEU A 23 -6.87 -1.90 -10.97
C LEU A 23 -6.28 -0.50 -10.79
N GLU A 24 -6.80 0.29 -9.85
CA GLU A 24 -6.27 1.62 -9.53
C GLU A 24 -4.83 1.49 -9.01
N ILE A 25 -4.57 0.51 -8.13
CA ILE A 25 -3.22 0.22 -7.64
C ILE A 25 -2.26 -0.16 -8.77
N VAL A 26 -2.69 -1.03 -9.70
CA VAL A 26 -1.85 -1.39 -10.87
C VAL A 26 -1.54 -0.16 -11.73
N ARG A 27 -2.52 0.72 -11.96
CA ARG A 27 -2.32 1.95 -12.74
C ARG A 27 -1.35 2.91 -12.05
N SER A 28 -1.53 3.14 -10.76
CA SER A 28 -0.63 3.99 -9.95
C SER A 28 0.78 3.40 -9.81
N SER A 29 0.97 2.10 -10.04
CA SER A 29 2.29 1.46 -10.00
C SER A 29 3.18 1.73 -11.20
N VAL A 30 2.69 2.41 -12.26
CA VAL A 30 3.45 2.72 -13.48
C VAL A 30 4.16 1.48 -14.07
N GLY A 31 3.47 0.33 -14.06
CA GLY A 31 3.96 -0.93 -14.61
C GLY A 31 4.83 -1.78 -13.67
N GLN A 32 5.09 -1.33 -12.44
CA GLN A 32 5.85 -2.10 -11.45
C GLN A 32 5.07 -3.30 -10.89
N ILE A 33 3.73 -3.23 -10.93
CA ILE A 33 2.85 -4.31 -10.49
C ILE A 33 2.05 -4.83 -11.68
N LYS A 34 2.11 -6.14 -11.93
CA LYS A 34 1.34 -6.79 -13.00
C LYS A 34 -0.10 -7.08 -12.54
N HIS A 35 -1.05 -6.98 -13.47
CA HIS A 35 -2.46 -7.32 -13.24
C HIS A 35 -2.68 -8.71 -12.62
N GLY A 36 -1.95 -9.73 -13.08
CA GLY A 36 -2.10 -11.09 -12.56
C GLY A 36 -1.57 -11.28 -11.14
N SER A 37 -0.61 -10.45 -10.70
CA SER A 37 0.02 -10.60 -9.40
C SER A 37 -0.59 -9.72 -8.32
N VAL A 38 -1.25 -8.60 -8.69
CA VAL A 38 -1.72 -7.63 -7.69
C VAL A 38 -2.67 -8.26 -6.67
N TYR A 39 -3.61 -9.11 -7.11
CA TYR A 39 -4.60 -9.70 -6.21
C TYR A 39 -3.99 -10.72 -5.24
N VAL A 40 -2.97 -11.47 -5.69
CA VAL A 40 -2.21 -12.36 -4.80
C VAL A 40 -1.52 -11.55 -3.70
N ARG A 41 -0.84 -10.46 -4.09
CA ARG A 41 -0.13 -9.60 -3.15
C ARG A 41 -1.07 -8.88 -2.18
N LEU A 42 -2.23 -8.46 -2.65
CA LEU A 42 -3.27 -7.85 -1.80
C LEU A 42 -3.84 -8.87 -0.82
N SER A 43 -4.08 -10.12 -1.25
CA SER A 43 -4.50 -11.19 -0.34
C SER A 43 -3.46 -11.42 0.76
N GLU A 44 -2.19 -11.59 0.38
CA GLU A 44 -1.09 -11.81 1.33
C GLU A 44 -0.92 -10.63 2.30
N LEU A 45 -1.07 -9.38 1.85
CA LEU A 45 -1.03 -8.20 2.72
C LEU A 45 -2.24 -8.12 3.67
N GLY A 46 -3.41 -8.57 3.21
CA GLY A 46 -4.60 -8.66 4.04
C GLY A 46 -4.44 -9.70 5.14
N ASP A 47 -3.91 -10.88 4.80
CA ASP A 47 -3.62 -11.97 5.75
C ASP A 47 -2.61 -11.53 6.84
N LEU A 48 -1.70 -10.61 6.49
CA LEU A 48 -0.73 -10.01 7.41
C LEU A 48 -1.30 -8.83 8.23
N GLY A 49 -2.51 -8.39 7.96
CA GLY A 49 -3.16 -7.26 8.65
C GLY A 49 -2.68 -5.88 8.22
N TYR A 50 -1.90 -5.78 7.12
CA TYR A 50 -1.33 -4.49 6.67
C TYR A 50 -2.32 -3.67 5.83
N ILE A 51 -3.32 -4.34 5.26
CA ILE A 51 -4.39 -3.69 4.52
C ILE A 51 -5.75 -4.26 4.94
N GLU A 52 -6.77 -3.44 4.84
CA GLU A 52 -8.16 -3.84 4.96
C GLU A 52 -8.80 -3.89 3.57
N SER A 53 -9.79 -4.78 3.39
CA SER A 53 -10.56 -4.87 2.15
C SER A 53 -12.05 -4.72 2.44
N ARG A 54 -12.76 -4.08 1.53
CA ARG A 54 -14.22 -3.99 1.55
C ARG A 54 -14.78 -4.25 0.17
N ARG A 55 -15.98 -4.83 0.12
CA ARG A 55 -16.72 -5.01 -1.13
C ARG A 55 -17.44 -3.70 -1.46
N GLU A 56 -17.25 -3.22 -2.68
CA GLU A 56 -17.96 -2.11 -3.29
C GLU A 56 -19.45 -2.48 -3.38
N THR A 57 -20.33 -1.55 -3.01
CA THR A 57 -21.77 -1.83 -2.91
C THR A 57 -22.40 -1.96 -4.30
N ALA A 58 -23.52 -2.68 -4.40
CA ALA A 58 -24.19 -2.92 -5.68
C ALA A 58 -24.64 -1.62 -6.37
N GLU A 59 -24.87 -0.54 -5.61
CA GLU A 59 -25.17 0.79 -6.13
C GLU A 59 -24.00 1.41 -6.90
N GLU A 60 -22.76 1.26 -6.40
CA GLU A 60 -21.53 1.73 -7.05
C GLU A 60 -21.18 0.87 -8.28
N TRP A 61 -21.47 -0.45 -8.22
CA TRP A 61 -21.22 -1.38 -9.33
C TRP A 61 -22.11 -1.15 -10.55
N LYS A 62 -23.36 -0.70 -10.39
CA LYS A 62 -24.27 -0.40 -11.52
C LYS A 62 -23.70 0.65 -12.48
N SER A 63 -22.73 1.44 -12.04
CA SER A 63 -21.98 2.39 -12.89
C SER A 63 -20.86 1.74 -13.71
N ARG A 64 -20.34 0.58 -13.32
CA ARG A 64 -19.15 -0.06 -13.91
C ARG A 64 -19.48 -1.48 -14.38
N ASN A 65 -19.92 -1.57 -15.63
CA ASN A 65 -20.32 -2.79 -16.32
C ASN A 65 -19.18 -3.84 -16.42
N THR A 66 -18.88 -4.60 -15.36
CA THR A 66 -17.78 -5.59 -15.39
C THR A 66 -18.08 -6.84 -14.56
N GLN A 67 -18.01 -8.02 -15.20
CA GLN A 67 -18.40 -9.35 -14.70
C GLN A 67 -17.42 -10.03 -13.73
N ASN A 68 -16.43 -9.31 -13.16
CA ASN A 68 -15.39 -9.94 -12.35
C ASN A 68 -15.47 -9.46 -10.90
N GLU A 69 -15.91 -10.33 -9.99
CA GLU A 69 -16.15 -10.00 -8.56
C GLU A 69 -14.89 -9.49 -7.84
N PHE A 70 -13.69 -9.84 -8.30
CA PHE A 70 -12.44 -9.31 -7.74
C PHE A 70 -12.23 -7.81 -8.02
N LEU A 71 -12.92 -7.27 -9.03
CA LEU A 71 -12.95 -5.83 -9.30
C LEU A 71 -13.78 -5.05 -8.28
N LEU A 72 -14.60 -5.74 -7.48
CA LEU A 72 -15.44 -5.14 -6.46
C LEU A 72 -14.70 -4.91 -5.15
N LEU A 73 -13.46 -5.37 -5.00
CA LEU A 73 -12.71 -5.15 -3.76
C LEU A 73 -11.96 -3.83 -3.83
N LYS A 74 -12.22 -3.01 -2.81
CA LYS A 74 -11.44 -1.82 -2.49
C LYS A 74 -10.55 -2.15 -1.29
N PHE A 75 -9.34 -1.59 -1.30
CA PHE A 75 -8.32 -1.82 -0.30
C PHE A 75 -7.86 -0.50 0.28
N LYS A 76 -7.52 -0.49 1.56
CA LYS A 76 -6.93 0.65 2.26
C LYS A 76 -5.84 0.15 3.21
N ILE A 77 -4.80 0.95 3.42
CA ILE A 77 -3.75 0.64 4.39
C ILE A 77 -4.27 0.77 5.83
N THR A 78 -3.89 -0.17 6.70
CA THR A 78 -4.22 -0.13 8.13
C THR A 78 -3.16 0.65 8.92
N ASP A 79 -3.45 0.99 10.18
CA ASP A 79 -2.46 1.61 11.07
C ASP A 79 -1.21 0.74 11.26
N GLN A 80 -1.37 -0.59 11.27
CA GLN A 80 -0.26 -1.54 11.30
C GLN A 80 0.57 -1.46 10.01
N GLY A 81 -0.08 -1.46 8.85
CA GLY A 81 0.60 -1.30 7.56
C GLY A 81 1.37 0.02 7.46
N ILE A 82 0.78 1.11 7.97
CA ILE A 82 1.44 2.43 8.05
C ILE A 82 2.66 2.36 8.96
N SER A 83 2.54 1.71 10.13
CA SER A 83 3.64 1.57 11.08
C SER A 83 4.80 0.78 10.48
N GLU A 84 4.53 -0.33 9.81
CA GLU A 84 5.54 -1.14 9.11
C GLU A 84 6.19 -0.40 7.94
N TRP A 85 5.39 0.33 7.15
CA TRP A 85 5.89 1.20 6.09
C TRP A 85 6.84 2.26 6.64
N ASN A 86 6.45 2.93 7.73
CA ASN A 86 7.28 3.93 8.38
C ASN A 86 8.55 3.32 8.96
N LEU A 87 8.49 2.21 9.68
CA LEU A 87 9.68 1.56 10.24
C LEU A 87 10.71 1.22 9.16
N ARG A 88 10.27 0.69 8.03
CA ARG A 88 11.14 0.39 6.89
C ARG A 88 11.83 1.65 6.33
N ASN A 89 11.11 2.76 6.21
CA ASN A 89 11.62 3.98 5.57
C ASN A 89 12.33 4.92 6.55
N PHE A 90 11.93 4.99 7.82
CA PHE A 90 12.61 5.77 8.87
C PHE A 90 13.94 5.16 9.29
N SER A 91 14.10 3.84 9.19
CA SER A 91 15.40 3.18 9.39
C SER A 91 16.48 3.67 8.41
N GLN A 92 16.12 4.40 7.35
CA GLN A 92 17.07 5.03 6.43
C GLN A 92 17.43 6.48 6.80
N LEU A 93 16.74 7.12 7.75
CA LEU A 93 16.91 8.54 8.09
C LEU A 93 17.75 8.79 9.36
N THR A 94 18.11 7.76 10.13
CA THR A 94 18.76 7.90 11.44
C THR A 94 20.28 7.72 11.45
N LEU A 95 21.00 8.25 10.46
CA LEU A 95 22.47 8.33 10.51
C LEU A 95 22.99 9.70 10.03
N VAL A 96 22.43 10.79 10.55
CA VAL A 96 23.16 12.08 10.54
C VAL A 96 23.93 12.18 11.86
N PRO A 97 25.26 12.00 11.88
CA PRO A 97 26.05 12.32 13.05
C PRO A 97 25.96 13.83 13.29
N ILE A 98 25.42 14.23 14.44
CA ILE A 98 25.45 15.62 14.88
C ILE A 98 26.92 15.94 15.21
N PRO A 99 27.60 16.88 14.53
CA PRO A 99 28.91 17.31 14.97
C PRO A 99 28.76 18.04 16.30
N LEU A 100 29.28 17.46 17.38
CA LEU A 100 29.46 18.13 18.67
C LEU A 100 30.57 19.18 18.53
N SER A 101 30.25 20.33 17.93
CA SER A 101 31.10 21.53 18.00
C SER A 101 30.65 22.41 19.17
N ILE A 102 30.77 21.89 20.40
CA ILE A 102 30.72 22.75 21.59
C ILE A 102 32.12 23.30 21.80
N SER A 103 32.38 24.48 21.25
CA SER A 103 33.54 25.30 21.61
C SER A 103 33.23 25.98 22.95
N VAL A 104 33.63 25.34 24.05
CA VAL A 104 33.63 25.98 25.37
C VAL A 104 34.92 26.82 25.42
N ARG A 105 34.75 28.14 25.43
CA ARG A 105 35.82 29.09 25.74
C ARG A 105 36.18 29.02 27.23
#